data_AF-A0A812LEE6-F1
#
_entry.id   AF-A0A812LEE6-F1
#
_cell.length_a   1.000
_cell.length_b   1.000
_cell.length_c   1.000
_cell.angle_alpha   90.00
_cell.angle_beta   90.00
_cell.angle_gamma   90.00
#
_symmetry.space_group_name_H-M   'P 1'
#
loop_
_entity.id
_entity.type
_entity.pdbx_description
1 polymer ?
#
loop_
_entity_poly.entity_id
_entity_poly.type
_entity_poly.pdbx_seq_one_letter_code
_entity_poly.pdbx_strand_id
1 'polypeptide(L)'
;MKVTLKYEEAQTEDLFMTLRLTLPQKYVNGTNKEVVKLFVDHYNKKKADNMLSSEDLHLKIVGGIHLDNEERVRDSLSNGDECYLLGKDSEGPAPKRQEAEKGYQCTPAAASNTTETKVAKNADGKVRCKNFGCQMTFDPNGPPQECLHHKSAPIFHETAKWWSCCPDRKAYEFDEFMRIPGCTKGFCSSESQGKKRFLGGADLRADSAPVRLDANAPPDPRQKLNSMRRGLVAVGVDADLFDKVAGKLAESGDLEKVCEVLKSRFSAALNASE
;
A
#
# COMPACT_ATOMS: atom_id res chain seq x y z
N MET A 1 -14.03 2.26 26.04
CA MET A 1 -13.64 3.00 24.81
C MET A 1 -14.53 4.23 24.70
N LYS A 2 -13.99 5.44 24.49
CA LYS A 2 -14.80 6.67 24.32
C LYS A 2 -15.19 6.80 22.85
N VAL A 3 -16.48 7.01 22.57
CA VAL A 3 -16.99 7.24 21.21
C VAL A 3 -18.07 8.31 21.23
N THR A 4 -18.26 8.98 20.09
CA THR A 4 -19.33 9.96 19.87
C THR A 4 -20.26 9.45 18.78
N LEU A 5 -21.55 9.27 19.10
CA LEU A 5 -22.58 8.84 18.17
C LEU A 5 -23.45 10.03 17.77
N LYS A 6 -23.63 10.29 16.48
CA LYS A 6 -24.39 11.42 15.92
C LYS A 6 -25.50 10.90 15.01
N TYR A 7 -26.70 11.46 15.14
CA TYR A 7 -27.81 11.21 14.23
C TYR A 7 -28.30 12.56 13.68
N GLU A 8 -28.21 12.73 12.36
CA GLU A 8 -28.45 14.00 11.65
C GLU A 8 -29.39 13.85 10.43
N GLU A 9 -30.02 12.68 10.23
CA GLU A 9 -30.81 12.41 9.00
C GLU A 9 -32.25 12.93 9.02
N ALA A 10 -32.71 13.50 10.13
CA ALA A 10 -34.07 14.02 10.20
C ALA A 10 -34.18 15.38 9.49
N GLN A 11 -35.25 15.58 8.72
CA GLN A 11 -35.52 16.85 8.00
C GLN A 11 -35.67 18.07 8.92
N THR A 12 -35.75 17.86 10.24
CA THR A 12 -35.84 18.89 11.27
C THR A 12 -34.70 18.74 12.29
N GLU A 13 -34.02 19.86 12.58
CA GLU A 13 -32.88 19.91 13.51
C GLU A 13 -33.24 19.48 14.93
N ASP A 14 -34.52 19.57 15.33
CA ASP A 14 -35.03 19.15 16.63
C ASP A 14 -34.92 17.64 16.91
N LEU A 15 -34.70 16.85 15.86
CA LEU A 15 -34.55 15.39 15.91
C LEU A 15 -33.08 14.96 15.89
N PHE A 16 -32.13 15.91 15.81
CA PHE A 16 -30.71 15.61 15.90
C PHE A 16 -30.33 15.19 17.31
N MET A 17 -29.46 14.19 17.40
CA MET A 17 -28.98 13.71 18.68
C MET A 17 -27.50 13.38 18.58
N THR A 18 -26.72 13.96 19.48
CA THR A 18 -25.33 13.58 19.72
C THR A 18 -25.20 12.94 21.09
N LEU A 19 -24.68 11.73 21.16
CA LEU A 19 -24.43 10.99 22.38
C LEU A 19 -22.94 10.69 22.51
N ARG A 20 -22.29 11.34 23.49
CA ARG A 20 -20.90 11.08 23.85
C ARG A 20 -20.88 10.13 25.04
N LEU A 21 -20.38 8.92 24.84
CA LEU A 21 -20.35 7.93 25.92
C LEU A 21 -19.04 7.14 25.95
N THR A 22 -18.73 6.61 27.13
CA THR A 22 -17.69 5.60 27.28
C THR A 22 -18.34 4.23 27.17
N LEU A 23 -18.13 3.54 26.05
CA LEU A 23 -18.63 2.19 25.83
C LEU A 23 -18.03 1.23 26.88
N PRO A 24 -18.88 0.54 27.66
CA PRO A 24 -18.46 -0.55 28.54
C PRO A 24 -17.85 -1.72 27.76
N GLN A 25 -17.01 -2.52 28.43
CA GLN A 25 -16.28 -3.63 27.82
C GLN A 25 -17.19 -4.66 27.12
N LYS A 26 -18.43 -4.82 27.60
CA LYS A 26 -19.45 -5.67 26.98
C LYS A 26 -19.72 -5.28 25.52
N TYR A 27 -19.87 -3.98 25.25
CA TYR A 27 -20.14 -3.48 23.90
C TYR A 27 -18.86 -3.39 23.06
N VAL A 28 -17.71 -3.13 23.67
CA VAL A 28 -16.41 -3.15 22.98
C VAL A 28 -16.09 -4.53 22.42
N ASN A 29 -16.42 -5.59 23.16
CA ASN A 29 -16.25 -6.98 22.72
C ASN A 29 -17.42 -7.50 21.85
N GLY A 30 -18.48 -6.70 21.76
CA GLY A 30 -19.73 -6.98 21.05
C GLY A 30 -19.71 -6.54 19.59
N THR A 31 -20.89 -6.43 18.99
CA THR A 31 -21.06 -6.06 17.58
C THR A 31 -21.54 -4.61 17.42
N ASN A 32 -21.31 -4.03 16.24
CA ASN A 32 -21.77 -2.69 15.92
C ASN A 32 -23.29 -2.55 16.06
N LYS A 33 -24.06 -3.61 15.76
CA LYS A 33 -25.52 -3.65 15.97
C LYS A 33 -25.93 -3.40 17.42
N GLU A 34 -25.16 -3.89 18.39
CA GLU A 34 -25.47 -3.66 19.81
C GLU A 34 -25.25 -2.20 20.22
N VAL A 35 -24.29 -1.52 19.59
CA VAL A 35 -24.02 -0.09 19.81
C VAL A 35 -25.13 0.76 19.17
N VAL A 36 -25.58 0.41 17.96
CA VAL A 36 -26.75 1.03 17.32
C VAL A 36 -27.99 0.88 18.19
N LYS A 37 -28.26 -0.32 18.70
CA LYS A 37 -29.39 -0.58 19.59
C LYS A 37 -29.34 0.27 20.86
N LEU A 38 -28.16 0.38 21.48
CA LEU A 38 -27.98 1.24 22.66
C LEU A 38 -28.31 2.71 22.38
N PHE A 39 -27.96 3.21 21.20
CA PHE A 39 -28.32 4.57 20.79
C PHE A 39 -29.82 4.71 20.54
N VAL A 40 -30.42 3.77 19.81
CA VAL A 40 -31.86 3.77 19.49
C VAL A 40 -32.71 3.71 20.77
N ASP A 41 -32.35 2.87 21.73
CA ASP A 41 -33.04 2.78 23.02
C ASP A 41 -32.97 4.11 23.78
N HIS A 42 -31.82 4.79 23.73
CA HIS A 42 -31.65 6.11 24.33
C HIS A 42 -32.41 7.21 23.59
N TYR A 43 -32.46 7.13 22.26
CA TYR A 43 -33.18 8.06 21.40
C TYR A 43 -34.69 7.97 21.61
N ASN A 44 -35.26 6.76 21.49
CA ASN A 44 -36.70 6.51 21.63
C ASN A 44 -37.21 6.85 23.04
N LYS A 45 -36.36 6.70 24.07
CA LYS A 45 -36.68 7.13 25.43
C LYS A 45 -36.83 8.66 25.55
N LYS A 46 -36.10 9.43 24.74
CA LYS A 46 -36.08 10.90 24.80
C LYS A 46 -36.99 11.55 23.76
N LYS A 47 -37.28 10.85 22.66
CA LYS A 47 -38.12 11.29 21.54
C LYS A 47 -39.09 10.17 21.17
N ALA A 48 -40.17 10.05 21.95
CA ALA A 48 -41.18 9.00 21.74
C ALA A 48 -42.03 9.22 20.47
N ASP A 49 -42.06 10.44 19.94
CA ASP A 49 -42.88 10.86 18.79
C ASP A 49 -42.30 10.41 17.43
N ASN A 50 -41.01 10.05 17.39
CA ASN A 50 -40.35 9.54 16.18
C ASN A 50 -39.47 8.33 16.56
N MET A 51 -40.07 7.15 16.64
CA MET A 51 -39.37 5.94 17.03
C MET A 51 -38.42 5.48 15.92
N LEU A 52 -37.14 5.39 16.23
CA LEU A 52 -36.12 4.79 15.37
C LEU A 52 -36.10 3.27 15.55
N SER A 53 -35.82 2.57 14.45
CA SER A 53 -35.64 1.12 14.42
C SER A 53 -34.15 0.78 14.39
N SER A 54 -33.72 -0.16 15.25
CA SER A 54 -32.33 -0.62 15.27
C SER A 54 -31.94 -1.48 14.05
N GLU A 55 -32.90 -1.93 13.25
CA GLU A 55 -32.65 -2.79 12.09
C GLU A 55 -32.34 -2.01 10.81
N ASP A 56 -32.73 -0.74 10.81
CA ASP A 56 -32.64 0.15 9.66
C ASP A 56 -31.47 1.13 9.76
N LEU A 57 -30.70 1.07 10.85
CA LEU A 57 -29.57 1.95 11.11
C LEU A 57 -28.24 1.18 11.09
N HIS A 58 -27.21 1.83 10.57
CA HIS A 58 -25.82 1.38 10.66
C HIS A 58 -24.89 2.54 11.02
N LEU A 59 -23.69 2.21 11.49
CA LEU A 59 -22.69 3.21 11.88
C LEU A 59 -21.81 3.57 10.68
N LYS A 60 -21.38 4.83 10.60
CA LYS A 60 -20.37 5.32 9.67
C LYS A 60 -19.38 6.20 10.42
N ILE A 61 -18.08 5.93 10.31
CA ILE A 61 -17.07 6.79 10.94
C ILE A 61 -17.01 8.13 10.20
N VAL A 62 -16.87 9.25 10.91
CA VAL A 62 -16.71 10.58 10.30
C VAL A 62 -15.48 10.59 9.40
N GLY A 63 -15.67 10.82 8.10
CA GLY A 63 -14.60 10.76 7.10
C GLY A 63 -14.12 9.33 6.77
N GLY A 64 -14.83 8.31 7.24
CA GLY A 64 -14.50 6.91 7.06
C GLY A 64 -15.60 6.09 6.37
N ILE A 65 -15.49 4.78 6.51
CA ILE A 65 -16.36 3.79 5.88
C ILE A 65 -17.62 3.52 6.71
N HIS A 66 -18.63 2.95 6.04
CA HIS A 66 -19.78 2.32 6.69
C HIS A 66 -19.33 1.05 7.40
N LEU A 67 -19.80 0.88 8.62
CA LEU A 67 -19.48 -0.21 9.51
C LEU A 67 -20.55 -1.29 9.40
N ASP A 68 -20.12 -2.51 9.12
CA ASP A 68 -21.05 -3.63 9.07
C ASP A 68 -21.63 -3.92 10.46
N ASN A 69 -22.94 -4.12 10.51
CA ASN A 69 -23.67 -4.34 11.77
C ASN A 69 -23.21 -5.60 12.52
N GLU A 70 -22.67 -6.59 11.80
CA GLU A 70 -22.16 -7.86 12.36
C GLU A 70 -20.68 -7.79 12.77
N GLU A 71 -19.97 -6.72 12.40
CA GLU A 71 -18.55 -6.55 12.71
C GLU A 71 -18.34 -6.20 14.20
N ARG A 72 -17.17 -6.58 14.73
CA ARG A 72 -16.84 -6.37 16.14
C ARG A 72 -16.35 -4.95 16.38
N VAL A 73 -16.92 -4.30 17.40
CA VAL A 73 -16.63 -2.90 17.74
C VAL A 73 -15.13 -2.65 17.92
N ARG A 74 -14.41 -3.56 18.58
CA ARG A 74 -12.96 -3.43 18.82
C ARG A 74 -12.09 -3.41 17.57
N ASP A 75 -12.56 -3.98 16.46
CA ASP A 75 -11.78 -4.14 15.24
C ASP A 75 -12.03 -2.93 14.32
N SER A 76 -13.23 -2.32 14.44
CA SER A 76 -13.65 -1.21 13.60
C SER A 76 -13.63 0.17 14.26
N LEU A 77 -13.69 0.25 15.60
CA LEU A 77 -13.73 1.52 16.36
C LEU A 77 -12.53 1.68 17.29
N SER A 78 -11.97 2.89 17.28
CA SER A 78 -10.87 3.33 18.14
C SER A 78 -11.35 4.31 19.22
N ASN A 79 -10.50 4.52 20.23
CA ASN A 79 -10.81 5.44 21.33
C ASN A 79 -10.77 6.89 20.86
N GLY A 80 -11.93 7.56 20.89
CA GLY A 80 -12.11 8.94 20.45
C GLY A 80 -12.88 9.07 19.14
N ASP A 81 -13.26 7.97 18.50
CA ASP A 81 -13.92 7.99 17.20
C ASP A 81 -15.32 8.63 17.26
N GLU A 82 -15.64 9.33 16.17
CA GLU A 82 -16.94 9.92 15.93
C GLU A 82 -17.66 9.12 14.82
N CYS A 83 -18.91 8.76 15.06
CA CYS A 83 -19.73 7.96 14.14
C CYS A 83 -21.09 8.61 13.89
N TYR A 84 -21.56 8.53 12.66
CA TYR A 84 -22.92 8.84 12.25
C TYR A 84 -23.77 7.57 12.23
N LEU A 85 -25.01 7.67 12.71
CA LEU A 85 -26.05 6.68 12.47
C LEU A 85 -26.81 7.09 11.20
N LEU A 86 -26.82 6.20 10.22
CA LEU A 86 -27.47 6.43 8.92
C LEU A 86 -28.48 5.32 8.62
N GLY A 87 -29.54 5.69 7.89
CA GLY A 87 -30.62 4.81 7.47
C GLY A 87 -30.23 3.95 6.27
N LYS A 88 -30.78 2.74 6.22
CA LYS A 88 -30.55 1.74 5.16
C LYS A 88 -30.92 2.22 3.75
N ASP A 89 -31.81 3.20 3.66
CA ASP A 89 -32.33 3.75 2.40
C ASP A 89 -31.37 4.76 1.74
N SER A 90 -30.22 5.04 2.38
CA SER A 90 -29.21 5.96 1.86
C SER A 90 -28.13 5.33 0.97
N GLU A 91 -28.19 4.02 0.65
CA GLU A 91 -27.31 3.39 -0.35
C GLU A 91 -28.01 2.30 -1.19
N GLY A 92 -27.63 2.21 -2.47
CA GLY A 92 -28.06 1.17 -3.42
C GLY A 92 -27.68 -0.26 -3.00
N PRO A 93 -28.16 -1.28 -3.74
CA PRO A 93 -28.37 -2.62 -3.20
C PRO A 93 -27.07 -3.36 -2.84
N ALA A 94 -26.98 -3.80 -1.59
CA ALA A 94 -25.97 -4.72 -1.09
C ALA A 94 -26.13 -6.13 -1.71
N PRO A 95 -25.06 -6.76 -2.26
CA PRO A 95 -25.14 -8.13 -2.72
C PRO A 95 -25.06 -9.10 -1.53
N LYS A 96 -25.99 -10.06 -1.49
CA LYS A 96 -26.01 -11.15 -0.51
C LYS A 96 -24.91 -12.17 -0.81
N ARG A 97 -24.14 -12.49 0.24
CA ARG A 97 -23.14 -13.57 0.32
C ARG A 97 -23.81 -14.93 0.09
N GLN A 98 -23.28 -15.75 -0.82
CA GLN A 98 -23.58 -17.19 -0.90
C GLN A 98 -22.29 -17.96 -0.57
N GLU A 99 -22.40 -18.95 0.32
CA GLU A 99 -21.31 -19.84 0.72
C GLU A 99 -21.26 -21.08 -0.17
N ALA A 100 -20.06 -21.43 -0.65
CA ALA A 100 -19.53 -22.78 -0.99
C ALA A 100 -18.45 -22.66 -2.07
N GLU A 101 -17.45 -23.52 -2.25
CA GLU A 101 -16.66 -24.42 -1.41
C GLU A 101 -15.33 -24.62 -2.18
N LYS A 102 -14.23 -24.69 -1.44
CA LYS A 102 -12.92 -25.33 -1.72
C LYS A 102 -12.27 -25.23 -3.13
N GLY A 103 -11.11 -24.55 -3.12
CA GLY A 103 -9.83 -25.26 -3.31
C GLY A 103 -9.00 -24.87 -4.53
N TYR A 104 -8.00 -24.01 -4.35
CA TYR A 104 -6.78 -24.08 -5.16
C TYR A 104 -5.56 -23.47 -4.47
N GLN A 105 -4.42 -24.14 -4.61
CA GLN A 105 -3.13 -23.76 -4.02
C GLN A 105 -2.49 -22.61 -4.80
N CYS A 106 -1.88 -21.66 -4.08
CA CYS A 106 -1.11 -20.57 -4.68
C CYS A 106 0.38 -20.84 -4.55
N THR A 107 1.08 -20.98 -5.68
CA THR A 107 2.54 -20.94 -5.76
C THR A 107 3.01 -19.47 -5.74
N PRO A 108 4.16 -19.14 -5.13
CA PRO A 108 4.65 -17.76 -5.07
C PRO A 108 5.21 -17.32 -6.42
N ALA A 109 4.52 -16.38 -7.09
CA ALA A 109 5.04 -15.69 -8.27
C ALA A 109 5.86 -14.46 -7.85
N ALA A 110 7.07 -14.42 -8.41
CA ALA A 110 8.15 -13.47 -8.23
C ALA A 110 7.77 -11.99 -8.09
N ALA A 111 8.31 -11.37 -7.03
CA ALA A 111 8.47 -9.93 -6.92
C ALA A 111 9.39 -9.43 -8.04
N SER A 112 8.82 -8.74 -9.03
CA SER A 112 9.60 -8.05 -10.06
C SER A 112 9.96 -6.66 -9.55
N ASN A 113 11.16 -6.54 -8.96
CA ASN A 113 11.87 -5.27 -8.88
C ASN A 113 12.12 -4.80 -10.31
N THR A 114 11.75 -3.56 -10.66
CA THR A 114 12.10 -2.99 -11.96
C THR A 114 12.81 -1.67 -11.77
N THR A 115 14.11 -1.76 -11.96
CA THR A 115 15.04 -0.73 -12.39
C THR A 115 14.52 0.00 -13.64
N GLU A 116 14.89 1.27 -13.73
CA GLU A 116 14.64 2.25 -14.80
C GLU A 116 14.44 1.62 -16.19
N THR A 117 13.24 1.77 -16.78
CA THR A 117 12.89 1.12 -18.04
C THR A 117 12.67 2.14 -19.16
N LYS A 118 13.45 1.99 -20.24
CA LYS A 118 13.19 2.53 -21.57
C LYS A 118 11.75 2.18 -22.01
N VAL A 119 11.06 3.11 -22.66
CA VAL A 119 9.67 2.94 -23.13
C VAL A 119 9.62 1.83 -24.19
N ALA A 120 9.14 0.65 -23.81
CA ALA A 120 8.87 -0.44 -24.75
C ALA A 120 7.68 -0.04 -25.64
N LYS A 121 7.95 0.19 -26.93
CA LYS A 121 6.93 0.44 -27.96
C LYS A 121 6.47 -0.90 -28.52
N ASN A 122 5.16 -1.05 -28.75
CA ASN A 122 4.64 -2.18 -29.51
C ASN A 122 5.03 -2.06 -30.99
N ALA A 123 4.85 -3.13 -31.78
CA ALA A 123 5.19 -3.17 -33.21
C ALA A 123 4.57 -2.02 -34.04
N ASP A 124 3.42 -1.49 -33.59
CA ASP A 124 2.71 -0.36 -34.22
C ASP A 124 3.17 1.02 -33.73
N GLY A 125 4.26 1.12 -32.97
CA GLY A 125 4.79 2.39 -32.43
C GLY A 125 4.00 2.97 -31.25
N LYS A 126 2.85 2.38 -30.89
CA LYS A 126 2.01 2.80 -29.75
C LYS A 126 2.58 2.35 -28.40
N VAL A 127 2.32 3.14 -27.37
CA VAL A 127 2.77 2.93 -25.99
C VAL A 127 1.56 2.76 -25.08
N ARG A 128 1.66 1.87 -24.09
CA ARG A 128 0.61 1.71 -23.07
C ARG A 128 0.62 2.88 -22.09
N CYS A 129 -0.55 3.43 -21.78
CA CYS A 129 -0.70 4.43 -20.73
C CYS A 129 -0.24 3.87 -19.37
N LYS A 130 0.46 4.70 -18.59
CA LYS A 130 0.93 4.35 -17.23
C LYS A 130 0.11 5.00 -16.11
N ASN A 131 -0.95 5.75 -16.44
CA ASN A 131 -1.91 6.23 -15.45
C ASN A 131 -2.66 5.05 -14.83
N PHE A 132 -2.98 5.15 -13.54
CA PHE A 132 -3.59 4.04 -12.80
C PHE A 132 -4.97 3.65 -13.37
N GLY A 133 -5.14 2.36 -13.66
CA GLY A 133 -6.39 1.82 -14.23
C GLY A 133 -6.63 2.16 -15.70
N CYS A 134 -5.78 2.96 -16.34
CA CYS A 134 -5.87 3.16 -17.78
C CYS A 134 -5.24 1.98 -18.52
N GLN A 135 -6.04 1.30 -19.33
CA GLN A 135 -5.61 0.14 -20.12
C GLN A 135 -5.42 0.46 -21.61
N MET A 136 -5.51 1.75 -21.97
CA MET A 136 -5.42 2.20 -23.35
C MET A 136 -3.97 2.31 -23.83
N THR A 137 -3.78 2.11 -25.13
CA THR A 137 -2.53 2.40 -25.83
C THR A 137 -2.70 3.68 -26.64
N PHE A 138 -1.68 4.53 -26.63
CA PHE A 138 -1.69 5.82 -27.32
C PHE A 138 -0.37 6.04 -28.06
N ASP A 139 -0.39 6.94 -29.04
CA ASP A 139 0.84 7.39 -29.69
C ASP A 139 1.41 8.57 -28.89
N PRO A 140 2.62 8.45 -28.29
CA PRO A 140 3.23 9.54 -27.55
C PRO A 140 3.58 10.75 -28.41
N ASN A 141 3.71 10.58 -29.73
CA ASN A 141 3.97 11.66 -30.68
C ASN A 141 2.69 12.21 -31.34
N GLY A 142 1.53 11.62 -31.05
CA GLY A 142 0.24 11.98 -31.62
C GLY A 142 -0.50 13.06 -30.82
N PRO A 143 -1.74 13.40 -31.23
CA PRO A 143 -2.58 14.31 -30.46
C PRO A 143 -2.92 13.72 -29.08
N PRO A 144 -3.03 14.55 -28.03
CA PRO A 144 -3.28 14.09 -26.67
C PRO A 144 -4.60 13.32 -26.58
N GLN A 145 -4.53 12.08 -26.11
CA GLN A 145 -5.69 11.19 -25.97
C GLN A 145 -6.33 11.34 -24.60
N GLU A 146 -7.65 11.49 -24.57
CA GLU A 146 -8.42 11.53 -23.32
C GLU A 146 -8.25 10.22 -22.53
N CYS A 147 -8.13 10.34 -21.21
CA CYS A 147 -7.81 9.25 -20.31
C CYS A 147 -8.69 9.30 -19.06
N LEU A 148 -9.52 8.27 -18.88
CA LEU A 148 -10.22 7.99 -17.62
C LEU A 148 -9.34 7.11 -16.75
N HIS A 149 -8.80 7.67 -15.68
CA HIS A 149 -7.86 6.99 -14.79
C HIS A 149 -8.15 7.27 -13.31
N HIS A 150 -7.46 6.53 -12.44
CA HIS A 150 -7.48 6.71 -11.00
C HIS A 150 -6.32 7.62 -10.57
N LYS A 151 -6.56 8.54 -9.63
CA LYS A 151 -5.52 9.46 -9.13
C LYS A 151 -4.50 8.77 -8.22
N SER A 152 -4.95 7.73 -7.52
CA SER A 152 -4.21 7.13 -6.42
C SER A 152 -3.96 5.65 -6.66
N ALA A 153 -2.95 5.12 -6.00
CA ALA A 153 -2.53 3.72 -6.07
C ALA A 153 -3.65 2.74 -5.62
N PRO A 154 -3.56 1.45 -6.02
CA PRO A 154 -4.51 0.45 -5.56
C PRO A 154 -4.24 0.02 -4.12
N ILE A 155 -5.29 -0.39 -3.42
CA ILE A 155 -5.25 -0.93 -2.06
C ILE A 155 -5.81 -2.35 -2.10
N PHE A 156 -5.07 -3.28 -1.49
CA PHE A 156 -5.48 -4.66 -1.30
C PHE A 156 -5.51 -4.95 0.20
N HIS A 157 -6.70 -5.20 0.76
CA HIS A 157 -6.90 -5.48 2.18
C HIS A 157 -8.00 -6.53 2.33
N GLU A 158 -7.78 -7.54 3.17
CA GLU A 158 -8.79 -8.57 3.50
C GLU A 158 -9.53 -9.11 2.28
N THR A 159 -8.79 -9.47 1.23
CA THR A 159 -9.27 -9.96 -0.09
C THR A 159 -9.94 -8.94 -1.00
N ALA A 160 -10.42 -7.81 -0.46
CA ALA A 160 -10.94 -6.69 -1.22
C ALA A 160 -9.83 -5.89 -1.90
N LYS A 161 -10.11 -5.44 -3.13
CA LYS A 161 -9.21 -4.70 -4.01
C LYS A 161 -9.92 -3.46 -4.49
N TRP A 162 -9.34 -2.28 -4.28
CA TRP A 162 -9.93 -1.02 -4.71
C TRP A 162 -8.86 0.02 -5.01
N TRP A 163 -9.27 1.15 -5.57
CA TRP A 163 -8.36 2.28 -5.79
C TRP A 163 -8.44 3.25 -4.61
N SER A 164 -7.32 3.75 -4.10
CA SER A 164 -7.32 4.66 -2.94
C SER A 164 -8.19 5.91 -3.14
N CYS A 165 -8.38 6.36 -4.38
CA CYS A 165 -9.27 7.47 -4.73
C CYS A 165 -10.76 7.09 -4.85
N CYS A 166 -11.10 5.79 -4.76
CA CYS A 166 -12.46 5.24 -4.91
C CYS A 166 -12.68 4.10 -3.90
N PRO A 167 -12.77 4.40 -2.59
CA PRO A 167 -12.94 3.38 -1.56
C PRO A 167 -14.23 2.57 -1.68
N ASP A 168 -15.28 3.17 -2.27
CA ASP A 168 -16.60 2.55 -2.41
C ASP A 168 -16.68 1.57 -3.59
N ARG A 169 -15.69 1.58 -4.48
CA ARG A 169 -15.60 0.68 -5.64
C ARG A 169 -14.66 -0.47 -5.33
N LYS A 170 -15.10 -1.41 -4.50
CA LYS A 170 -14.35 -2.60 -4.13
C LYS A 170 -14.68 -3.75 -5.06
N ALA A 171 -13.66 -4.54 -5.37
CA ALA A 171 -13.78 -5.79 -6.11
C ALA A 171 -13.08 -6.90 -5.31
N TYR A 172 -13.60 -8.11 -5.39
CA TYR A 172 -13.01 -9.26 -4.69
C TYR A 172 -12.16 -10.11 -5.64
N GLU A 173 -12.50 -10.11 -6.93
CA GLU A 173 -11.70 -10.71 -7.99
C GLU A 173 -10.76 -9.70 -8.67
N PHE A 174 -9.60 -10.17 -9.12
CA PHE A 174 -8.61 -9.28 -9.74
C PHE A 174 -9.11 -8.68 -11.07
N ASP A 175 -9.83 -9.47 -11.88
CA ASP A 175 -10.35 -9.02 -13.17
C ASP A 175 -11.50 -8.01 -13.02
N GLU A 176 -12.25 -8.10 -11.92
CA GLU A 176 -13.26 -7.10 -11.57
C GLU A 176 -12.60 -5.80 -11.11
N PHE A 177 -11.54 -5.90 -10.30
CA PHE A 177 -10.75 -4.75 -9.88
C PHE A 177 -10.17 -3.96 -11.07
N MET A 178 -9.62 -4.66 -12.07
CA MET A 178 -9.09 -4.04 -13.29
C MET A 178 -10.16 -3.36 -14.14
N ARG A 179 -11.42 -3.77 -14.01
CA ARG A 179 -12.57 -3.17 -14.74
C ARG A 179 -13.17 -1.95 -14.04
N ILE A 180 -12.76 -1.62 -12.81
CA ILE A 180 -13.26 -0.44 -12.09
C ILE A 180 -12.94 0.83 -12.91
N PRO A 181 -13.96 1.59 -13.37
CA PRO A 181 -13.75 2.74 -14.23
C PRO A 181 -13.01 3.86 -13.48
N GLY A 182 -12.08 4.52 -14.17
CA GLY A 182 -11.34 5.66 -13.65
C GLY A 182 -12.26 6.79 -13.15
N CYS A 183 -11.90 7.41 -12.03
CA CYS A 183 -12.66 8.52 -11.44
C CYS A 183 -12.22 9.91 -11.93
N THR A 184 -11.17 9.99 -12.74
CA THR A 184 -10.52 11.25 -13.13
C THR A 184 -10.31 11.31 -14.62
N LYS A 185 -10.68 12.46 -15.21
CA LYS A 185 -10.40 12.80 -16.61
C LYS A 185 -9.03 13.47 -16.70
N GLY A 186 -8.24 13.09 -17.69
CA GLY A 186 -6.97 13.72 -18.03
C GLY A 186 -6.46 13.21 -19.37
N PHE A 187 -5.15 13.23 -19.58
CA PHE A 187 -4.53 12.74 -20.80
C PHE A 187 -3.66 11.51 -20.55
N CYS A 188 -3.56 10.63 -21.53
CA CYS A 188 -2.68 9.46 -21.45
C CYS A 188 -1.21 9.90 -21.29
N SER A 189 -0.47 9.21 -20.41
CA SER A 189 0.95 9.46 -20.18
C SER A 189 1.77 8.17 -20.24
N SER A 190 3.01 8.28 -20.74
CA SER A 190 4.01 7.20 -20.74
C SER A 190 4.87 7.20 -19.48
N GLU A 191 4.69 8.18 -18.59
CA GLU A 191 5.37 8.29 -17.32
C GLU A 191 4.49 7.74 -16.20
N SER A 192 5.12 7.06 -15.22
CA SER A 192 4.40 6.54 -14.07
C SER A 192 4.07 7.66 -13.09
N GLN A 193 2.81 7.73 -12.65
CA GLN A 193 2.36 8.68 -11.63
C GLN A 193 2.95 8.34 -10.25
N GLY A 194 4.11 8.95 -9.93
CA GLY A 194 4.74 8.95 -8.61
C GLY A 194 5.40 7.63 -8.16
N LYS A 195 6.26 7.72 -7.13
CA LYS A 195 6.78 6.54 -6.41
C LYS A 195 5.57 5.76 -5.88
N LYS A 196 5.36 4.55 -6.40
CA LYS A 196 4.32 3.63 -5.93
C LYS A 196 4.60 3.32 -4.46
N ARG A 197 3.97 4.06 -3.55
CA ARG A 197 3.97 3.72 -2.13
C ARG A 197 2.96 2.61 -1.95
N PHE A 198 3.44 1.38 -1.97
CA PHE A 198 2.69 0.22 -1.58
C PHE A 198 2.37 0.36 -0.08
N LEU A 199 1.09 0.54 0.24
CA LEU A 199 0.61 0.69 1.63
C LEU A 199 0.82 -0.57 2.48
N GLY A 200 1.32 -1.67 1.91
CA GLY A 200 1.74 -2.88 2.63
C GLY A 200 3.04 -2.75 3.43
N GLY A 201 3.55 -1.52 3.63
CA GLY A 201 4.62 -1.23 4.57
C GLY A 201 6.01 -1.72 4.20
N ALA A 202 6.17 -2.50 3.13
CA ALA A 202 7.48 -2.95 2.63
C ALA A 202 8.39 -1.76 2.29
N ASP A 203 7.83 -0.74 1.65
CA ASP A 203 8.57 0.45 1.22
C ASP A 203 8.95 1.34 2.42
N LEU A 204 8.02 1.51 3.36
CA LEU A 204 8.25 2.24 4.60
C LEU A 204 9.26 1.54 5.52
N ARG A 205 9.33 0.21 5.47
CA ARG A 205 10.28 -0.58 6.25
C ARG A 205 11.72 -0.32 5.83
N ALA A 206 11.98 0.04 4.57
CA ALA A 206 13.31 0.42 4.11
C ALA A 206 13.69 1.82 4.63
N ASP A 207 12.78 2.79 4.49
CA ASP A 207 13.01 4.17 4.94
C ASP A 207 13.07 4.30 6.48
N SER A 208 12.32 3.45 7.18
CA SER A 208 12.26 3.39 8.65
C SER A 208 13.07 2.22 9.22
N ALA A 209 13.88 1.55 8.39
CA ALA A 209 14.77 0.51 8.88
C ALA A 209 15.71 1.13 9.91
N PRO A 210 15.91 0.50 11.08
CA PRO A 210 16.96 0.94 11.98
C PRO A 210 18.28 0.91 11.21
N VAL A 211 18.90 2.08 11.06
CA VAL A 211 20.24 2.20 10.48
C VAL A 211 21.14 1.30 11.31
N ARG A 212 21.82 0.34 10.67
CA ARG A 212 22.80 -0.47 11.40
C ARG A 212 23.80 0.49 12.03
N LEU A 213 24.01 0.37 13.34
CA LEU A 213 25.02 1.14 14.09
C LEU A 213 26.44 0.94 13.51
N ASP A 214 26.62 -0.11 12.72
CA ASP A 214 27.84 -0.42 11.97
C ASP A 214 28.02 0.40 10.68
N ALA A 215 27.18 1.40 10.40
CA ALA A 215 27.35 2.25 9.19
C ALA A 215 28.71 2.98 9.15
N ASN A 216 29.32 3.19 10.32
CA ASN A 216 30.69 3.70 10.48
C ASN A 216 31.69 2.63 10.95
N ALA A 217 31.30 1.35 11.00
CA ALA A 217 32.24 0.28 11.31
C ALA A 217 33.22 0.14 10.13
N PRO A 218 34.54 0.01 10.40
CA PRO A 218 35.51 -0.28 9.36
C PRO A 218 35.03 -1.50 8.55
N PRO A 219 34.87 -1.39 7.21
CA PRO A 219 34.35 -2.49 6.43
C PRO A 219 35.30 -3.68 6.54
N ASP A 220 34.73 -4.87 6.76
CA ASP A 220 35.49 -6.12 6.86
C ASP A 220 36.52 -6.20 5.73
N PRO A 221 37.78 -6.58 6.00
CA PRO A 221 38.83 -6.60 4.97
C PRO A 221 38.47 -7.53 3.79
N ARG A 222 37.63 -8.54 4.03
CA ARG A 222 37.05 -9.40 2.98
C ARG A 222 36.07 -8.64 2.07
N GLN A 223 35.25 -7.75 2.62
CA GLN A 223 34.35 -6.90 1.83
C GLN A 223 35.12 -5.88 1.01
N LYS A 224 36.19 -5.29 1.56
CA LYS A 224 37.11 -4.42 0.82
C LYS A 224 37.73 -5.15 -0.38
N LEU A 225 38.24 -6.36 -0.17
CA LEU A 225 38.84 -7.18 -1.22
C LEU A 225 37.83 -7.55 -2.32
N ASN A 226 36.62 -7.96 -1.94
CA ASN A 226 35.54 -8.28 -2.88
C ASN A 226 35.09 -7.05 -3.69
N SER A 227 35.07 -5.87 -3.08
CA SER A 227 34.73 -4.62 -3.76
C SER A 227 35.79 -4.25 -4.80
N MET A 228 37.08 -4.42 -4.47
CA MET A 228 38.18 -4.24 -5.42
C MET A 228 38.14 -5.26 -6.56
N ARG A 229 37.84 -6.54 -6.26
CA ARG A 229 37.63 -7.57 -7.29
C ARG A 229 36.57 -7.13 -8.29
N ARG A 230 35.41 -6.65 -7.81
CA ARG A 230 34.33 -6.16 -8.67
C ARG A 230 34.77 -4.97 -9.52
N GLY A 231 35.50 -4.02 -8.94
CA GLY A 231 36.02 -2.85 -9.66
C GLY A 231 37.03 -3.23 -10.75
N LEU A 232 38.04 -4.04 -10.41
CA LEU A 232 39.08 -4.44 -11.36
C LEU A 232 38.54 -5.34 -12.48
N VAL A 233 37.60 -6.23 -12.19
CA VAL A 233 36.92 -7.03 -13.21
C VAL A 233 36.12 -6.14 -14.17
N ALA A 234 35.47 -5.09 -13.66
CA ALA A 234 34.77 -4.12 -14.51
C ALA A 234 35.73 -3.32 -15.41
N VAL A 235 36.99 -3.13 -15.01
CA VAL A 235 38.06 -2.50 -15.79
C VAL A 235 38.72 -3.50 -16.77
N GLY A 236 38.33 -4.78 -16.73
CA GLY A 236 38.80 -5.82 -17.64
C GLY A 236 39.90 -6.74 -17.09
N VAL A 237 40.16 -6.70 -15.78
CA VAL A 237 41.06 -7.67 -15.14
C VAL A 237 40.35 -9.02 -15.03
N ASP A 238 41.03 -10.10 -15.41
CA ASP A 238 40.50 -11.45 -15.27
C ASP A 238 40.25 -11.82 -13.79
N ALA A 239 39.09 -12.41 -13.53
CA ALA A 239 38.64 -12.70 -12.17
C ALA A 239 39.48 -13.81 -11.51
N ASP A 240 39.86 -14.84 -12.27
CA ASP A 240 40.66 -15.95 -11.77
C ASP A 240 42.11 -15.51 -11.51
N LEU A 241 42.63 -14.61 -12.33
CA LEU A 241 43.93 -13.97 -12.11
C LEU A 241 43.93 -13.15 -10.82
N PHE A 242 42.89 -12.35 -10.59
CA PHE A 242 42.75 -11.60 -9.33
C PHE A 242 42.71 -12.54 -8.12
N ASP A 243 41.89 -13.60 -8.16
CA ASP A 243 41.73 -14.52 -7.04
C ASP A 243 43.03 -15.29 -6.74
N LYS A 244 43.82 -15.65 -7.77
CA LYS A 244 45.16 -16.25 -7.59
C LYS A 244 46.16 -15.30 -6.94
N VAL A 245 46.21 -14.04 -7.37
CA VAL A 245 47.14 -13.03 -6.84
C VAL A 245 46.75 -12.65 -5.40
N ALA A 246 45.46 -12.41 -5.17
CA ALA A 246 44.94 -12.12 -3.84
C ALA A 246 45.16 -13.30 -2.87
N GLY A 247 44.96 -14.54 -3.33
CA GLY A 247 45.24 -15.75 -2.56
C GLY A 247 46.70 -15.87 -2.14
N LYS A 248 47.64 -15.65 -3.05
CA LYS A 248 49.09 -15.65 -2.74
C LYS A 248 49.49 -14.56 -1.75
N LEU A 249 48.92 -13.37 -1.86
CA LEU A 249 49.17 -12.28 -0.93
C LEU A 249 48.56 -12.56 0.46
N ALA A 250 47.43 -13.28 0.50
CA ALA A 250 46.72 -13.64 1.73
C ALA A 250 47.40 -14.76 2.53
N GLU A 251 48.39 -15.47 1.99
CA GLU A 251 49.22 -16.45 2.73
C GLU A 251 49.94 -15.81 3.94
N SER A 252 50.13 -14.48 3.91
CA SER A 252 50.68 -13.68 5.02
C SER A 252 49.71 -13.51 6.22
N GLY A 253 48.45 -13.93 6.10
CA GLY A 253 47.43 -13.90 7.16
C GLY A 253 46.74 -12.55 7.37
N ASP A 254 47.22 -11.47 6.76
CA ASP A 254 46.72 -10.10 6.97
C ASP A 254 46.04 -9.54 5.71
N LEU A 255 44.73 -9.74 5.61
CA LEU A 255 43.91 -9.30 4.47
C LEU A 255 43.87 -7.78 4.30
N GLU A 256 44.11 -7.01 5.37
CA GLU A 256 44.14 -5.54 5.29
C GLU A 256 45.41 -5.10 4.55
N LYS A 257 46.55 -5.72 4.85
CA LYS A 257 47.79 -5.52 4.09
C LYS A 257 47.66 -5.94 2.64
N VAL A 258 46.97 -7.06 2.34
CA VAL A 258 46.69 -7.47 0.95
C VAL A 258 45.96 -6.36 0.20
N CYS A 259 44.96 -5.74 0.83
CA CYS A 259 44.22 -4.65 0.21
C CYS A 259 45.09 -3.42 -0.07
N GLU A 260 45.94 -3.02 0.87
CA GLU A 260 46.85 -1.88 0.69
C GLU A 260 47.95 -2.15 -0.36
N VAL A 261 48.45 -3.39 -0.42
CA VAL A 261 49.40 -3.80 -1.47
C VAL A 261 48.75 -3.75 -2.84
N LEU A 262 47.54 -4.29 -3.01
CA LEU A 262 46.83 -4.25 -4.29
C LEU A 262 46.53 -2.81 -4.73
N LYS A 263 46.05 -1.95 -3.82
CA LYS A 263 45.82 -0.52 -4.11
C LYS A 263 47.09 0.20 -4.52
N SER A 264 48.16 0.08 -3.73
CA SER A 264 49.42 0.77 -4.02
C SER A 264 50.03 0.33 -5.36
N ARG A 265 49.99 -0.97 -5.66
CA ARG A 265 50.46 -1.51 -6.96
C ARG A 265 49.61 -1.01 -8.11
N PHE A 266 48.29 -0.97 -7.95
CA PHE A 266 47.38 -0.47 -8.97
C PHE A 266 47.58 1.02 -9.22
N SER A 267 47.64 1.85 -8.17
CA SER A 267 47.91 3.28 -8.29
C SER A 267 49.27 3.57 -8.92
N ALA A 268 50.31 2.79 -8.56
CA ALA A 268 51.62 2.92 -9.18
C ALA A 268 51.59 2.56 -10.68
N ALA A 269 50.82 1.54 -11.08
CA ALA A 269 50.64 1.19 -12.49
C ALA A 269 49.91 2.29 -13.28
N LEU A 270 48.89 2.92 -12.69
CA LEU A 270 48.20 4.05 -13.32
C LEU A 270 49.12 5.25 -13.48
N ASN A 271 49.89 5.60 -12.44
CA ASN A 271 50.81 6.74 -12.48
C ASN A 271 52.03 6.52 -13.39
N ALA A 272 52.36 5.27 -13.73
CA ALA A 272 53.42 4.92 -14.67
C ALA A 272 52.93 4.88 -16.14
N SER A 273 51.62 5.09 -16.36
CA SER A 273 51.00 5.07 -17.69
C SER A 273 50.69 6.47 -18.26
N GLU A 274 51.05 7.53 -17.52
CA GLU A 274 51.19 8.92 -18.01
C GLU A 274 52.65 9.20 -18.41
#